data_AF-A0AAX6GVC5-F1
#
_entry.id   AF-A0AAX6GVC5-F1
#
_cell.length_a   1.000
_cell.length_b   1.000
_cell.length_c   1.000
_cell.angle_alpha   90.00
_cell.angle_beta   90.00
_cell.angle_gamma   90.00
#
_symmetry.space_group_name_H-M   'P 1'
#
loop_
_entity.id
_entity.type
_entity.pdbx_description
1 polymer ?
#
loop_
_entity_poly.entity_id
_entity_poly.type
_entity_poly.pdbx_seq_one_letter_code
_entity_poly.pdbx_strand_id
1 'polypeptide(L)'
;MSFLFGKKKSPAELLRENKRMLDRSIRDIERERQGLQAQEKKLIVEIKKTAKQGQMGAVKVMAKDLIRTRHQITKFYALKSQLQGVSLRIQTLKSTQAMGEAMKGVTKAMGQMNRQMNLPALQKIMQEFEMQNEKMEMVSEVMADAIDDALEGDEEEEETEELVSQVLDEIGIDINSELVKAPSAAVATPVVANKVAHAETSAADGGGIDNDLQARLDNLRKM
;
A
#
# COMPACT_ATOMS: atom_id res chain seq x y z
N MET A 1 -45.93 25.95 -22.74
CA MET A 1 -44.62 25.41 -23.16
C MET A 1 -43.65 25.40 -21.98
N SER A 2 -43.66 24.36 -21.14
CA SER A 2 -42.54 24.06 -20.23
C SER A 2 -42.74 22.68 -19.59
N PHE A 3 -42.57 21.62 -20.39
CA PHE A 3 -42.58 20.23 -19.92
C PHE A 3 -41.52 19.39 -20.68
N LEU A 4 -40.48 20.06 -21.19
CA LEU A 4 -39.44 19.47 -22.05
C LEU A 4 -38.08 19.30 -21.35
N PHE A 5 -37.99 19.56 -20.05
CA PHE A 5 -36.79 19.26 -19.25
C PHE A 5 -37.16 18.21 -18.20
N GLY A 6 -36.48 17.05 -18.27
CA GLY A 6 -36.72 15.90 -17.41
C GLY A 6 -36.76 16.30 -15.94
N LYS A 7 -37.66 15.66 -15.19
CA LYS A 7 -37.82 15.86 -13.75
C LYS A 7 -36.45 15.81 -13.07
N LYS A 8 -36.08 16.87 -12.33
CA LYS A 8 -34.88 16.86 -11.49
C LYS A 8 -35.00 15.65 -10.55
N LYS A 9 -33.99 14.76 -10.58
CA LYS A 9 -33.96 13.55 -9.76
C LYS A 9 -34.10 13.93 -8.29
N SER A 10 -34.92 13.17 -7.56
CA SER A 10 -35.03 13.33 -6.11
C SER A 10 -33.69 13.02 -5.42
N PRO A 11 -33.36 13.63 -4.27
CA PRO A 11 -32.20 13.24 -3.47
C PRO A 11 -32.14 11.72 -3.21
N ALA A 12 -33.28 11.07 -2.98
CA ALA A 12 -33.35 9.61 -2.82
C ALA A 12 -32.99 8.83 -4.09
N GLU A 13 -33.34 9.36 -5.26
CA GLU A 13 -33.01 8.77 -6.56
C GLU A 13 -31.52 8.93 -6.87
N LEU A 14 -30.96 10.11 -6.56
CA LEU A 14 -29.52 10.37 -6.68
C LEU A 14 -28.69 9.45 -5.78
N LEU A 15 -29.08 9.27 -4.51
CA LEU A 15 -28.40 8.35 -3.60
C LEU A 15 -28.46 6.89 -4.09
N ARG A 16 -29.59 6.46 -4.66
CA ARG A 16 -29.73 5.11 -5.25
C ARG A 16 -28.88 4.93 -6.50
N GLU A 17 -28.83 5.93 -7.37
CA GLU A 17 -28.01 5.90 -8.58
C GLU A 17 -26.52 5.89 -8.25
N ASN A 18 -26.08 6.76 -7.35
CA ASN A 18 -24.70 6.82 -6.87
C ASN A 18 -24.28 5.50 -6.21
N LYS A 19 -25.14 4.90 -5.37
CA LYS A 19 -24.87 3.56 -4.81
C LYS A 19 -24.66 2.52 -5.91
N ARG A 20 -25.51 2.50 -6.95
CA ARG A 20 -25.35 1.59 -8.09
C ARG A 20 -24.10 1.86 -8.92
N MET A 21 -23.65 3.10 -9.01
CA MET A 21 -22.37 3.43 -9.66
C MET A 21 -21.20 2.91 -8.83
N LEU A 22 -21.19 3.15 -7.51
CA LEU A 22 -20.17 2.63 -6.62
C LEU A 22 -20.10 1.09 -6.63
N ASP A 23 -21.25 0.41 -6.56
CA ASP A 23 -21.29 -1.06 -6.62
C ASP A 23 -20.75 -1.62 -7.94
N ARG A 24 -20.88 -0.87 -9.04
CA ARG A 24 -20.26 -1.23 -10.33
C ARG A 24 -18.75 -1.00 -10.30
N SER A 25 -18.31 0.17 -9.87
CA SER A 25 -16.88 0.48 -9.71
C SER A 25 -16.14 -0.50 -8.80
N ILE A 26 -16.76 -0.96 -7.70
CA ILE A 26 -16.20 -1.99 -6.82
C ILE A 26 -15.95 -3.30 -7.58
N ARG A 27 -16.88 -3.72 -8.45
CA ARG A 27 -16.74 -4.95 -9.24
C ARG A 27 -15.70 -4.80 -10.34
N ASP A 28 -15.64 -3.63 -10.97
CA ASP A 28 -14.65 -3.35 -12.02
C ASP A 28 -13.23 -3.36 -11.43
N ILE A 29 -13.02 -2.72 -10.27
CA ILE A 29 -11.78 -2.78 -9.49
C ILE A 29 -11.43 -4.22 -9.13
N GLU A 30 -12.40 -5.02 -8.67
CA GLU A 30 -12.14 -6.41 -8.31
C GLU A 30 -11.72 -7.26 -9.51
N ARG A 31 -12.31 -7.01 -10.68
CA ARG A 31 -11.93 -7.66 -11.94
C ARG A 31 -10.52 -7.23 -12.39
N GLU A 32 -10.21 -5.94 -12.36
CA GLU A 32 -8.87 -5.44 -12.70
C GLU A 32 -7.79 -6.00 -11.77
N ARG A 33 -8.05 -6.00 -10.46
CA ARG A 33 -7.17 -6.61 -9.46
C ARG A 33 -6.93 -8.10 -9.74
N GLN A 34 -7.97 -8.86 -10.06
CA GLN A 34 -7.81 -10.28 -10.43
C GLN A 34 -6.98 -10.46 -11.70
N GLY A 35 -7.13 -9.56 -12.67
CA GLY A 35 -6.28 -9.52 -13.87
C GLY A 35 -4.81 -9.30 -13.53
N LEU A 36 -4.52 -8.32 -12.67
CA LEU A 36 -3.15 -8.05 -12.20
C LEU A 36 -2.56 -9.21 -11.40
N GLN A 37 -3.33 -9.88 -10.55
CA GLN A 37 -2.88 -11.08 -9.83
C GLN A 37 -2.52 -12.23 -10.80
N ALA A 38 -3.26 -12.37 -11.91
CA ALA A 38 -2.91 -13.33 -12.94
C ALA A 38 -1.64 -12.93 -13.71
N GLN A 39 -1.45 -11.64 -13.96
CA GLN A 39 -0.24 -11.09 -14.59
C GLN A 39 0.99 -11.26 -13.68
N GLU A 40 0.85 -10.99 -12.38
CA GLU A 40 1.89 -11.20 -11.36
C GLU A 40 2.41 -12.64 -11.42
N LYS A 41 1.50 -13.63 -11.41
CA LYS A 41 1.87 -15.06 -11.50
C LYS A 41 2.63 -15.39 -12.78
N LYS A 42 2.23 -14.78 -13.91
CA LYS A 42 2.92 -14.97 -15.20
C LYS A 42 4.31 -14.35 -15.18
N LEU A 43 4.44 -13.12 -14.66
CA LEU A 43 5.72 -12.43 -14.49
C LEU A 43 6.68 -13.23 -13.63
N ILE A 44 6.22 -13.80 -12.51
CA ILE A 44 7.07 -14.66 -11.65
C ILE A 44 7.62 -15.87 -12.44
N VAL A 45 6.79 -16.53 -13.24
CA VAL A 45 7.23 -17.67 -14.06
C VAL A 45 8.24 -17.23 -15.12
N GLU A 46 8.00 -16.08 -15.76
CA GLU A 46 8.89 -15.51 -16.77
C GLU A 46 10.23 -15.10 -16.18
N ILE A 47 10.23 -14.40 -15.04
CA ILE A 47 11.43 -14.01 -14.27
C ILE A 47 12.28 -15.24 -13.93
N LYS A 48 11.65 -16.33 -13.43
CA LYS A 48 12.35 -17.59 -13.16
C LYS A 48 12.97 -18.21 -14.41
N LYS A 49 12.28 -18.13 -15.56
CA LYS A 49 12.78 -18.66 -16.83
C LYS A 49 13.96 -17.85 -17.35
N THR A 50 13.86 -16.52 -17.33
CA THR A 50 14.88 -15.58 -17.80
C THR A 50 16.12 -15.62 -16.91
N ALA A 51 15.95 -15.81 -15.61
CA ALA A 51 17.05 -16.02 -14.67
C ALA A 51 17.85 -17.30 -14.98
N LYS A 52 17.18 -18.42 -15.26
CA LYS A 52 17.84 -19.67 -15.70
C LYS A 52 18.60 -19.53 -17.02
N GLN A 53 18.29 -18.51 -17.83
CA GLN A 53 19.00 -18.20 -19.06
C GLN A 53 20.21 -17.28 -18.85
N GLY A 54 20.48 -16.87 -17.60
CA GLY A 54 21.60 -15.98 -17.24
C GLY A 54 21.39 -14.52 -17.64
N GLN A 55 20.19 -14.13 -18.07
CA GLN A 55 19.90 -12.77 -18.55
C GLN A 55 19.55 -11.82 -17.39
N MET A 56 20.52 -11.58 -16.50
CA MET A 56 20.29 -10.82 -15.26
C MET A 56 19.83 -9.37 -15.49
N GLY A 57 20.21 -8.72 -16.59
CA GLY A 57 19.72 -7.39 -16.95
C GLY A 57 18.20 -7.37 -17.22
N ALA A 58 17.68 -8.39 -17.92
CA ALA A 58 16.24 -8.53 -18.16
C ALA A 58 15.49 -8.91 -16.87
N VAL A 59 16.09 -9.77 -16.03
CA VAL A 59 15.55 -10.13 -14.72
C VAL A 59 15.36 -8.90 -13.83
N LYS A 60 16.34 -7.98 -13.78
CA LYS A 60 16.23 -6.75 -12.96
C LYS A 60 15.07 -5.86 -13.42
N VAL A 61 14.85 -5.73 -14.73
CA VAL A 61 13.72 -4.96 -15.29
C VAL A 61 12.39 -5.64 -14.97
N MET A 62 12.28 -6.94 -15.22
CA MET A 62 11.05 -7.69 -14.94
C MET A 62 10.71 -7.71 -13.43
N ALA A 63 11.72 -7.71 -12.56
CA ALA A 63 11.52 -7.64 -11.11
C ALA A 63 10.95 -6.27 -10.68
N LYS A 64 11.38 -5.16 -11.29
CA LYS A 64 10.76 -3.84 -11.08
C LYS A 64 9.29 -3.83 -11.53
N ASP A 65 9.00 -4.41 -12.69
CA ASP A 65 7.61 -4.55 -13.17
C ASP A 65 6.75 -5.40 -12.23
N LEU A 66 7.34 -6.43 -11.62
CA LEU A 66 6.66 -7.25 -10.61
C LEU A 66 6.34 -6.45 -9.34
N ILE A 67 7.29 -5.66 -8.82
CA ILE A 67 7.06 -4.77 -7.67
C ILE A 67 5.94 -3.79 -7.97
N ARG A 68 6.00 -3.13 -9.13
CA ARG A 68 4.95 -2.20 -9.57
C ARG A 68 3.57 -2.87 -9.63
N THR A 69 3.53 -4.10 -10.15
CA THR A 69 2.29 -4.89 -10.22
C THR A 69 1.74 -5.22 -8.82
N ARG A 70 2.61 -5.61 -7.88
CA ARG A 70 2.24 -5.87 -6.48
C ARG A 70 1.72 -4.62 -5.79
N HIS A 71 2.40 -3.49 -5.95
CA HIS A 71 1.95 -2.21 -5.41
C HIS A 71 0.57 -1.81 -5.98
N GLN A 72 0.36 -1.97 -7.29
CA GLN A 72 -0.94 -1.71 -7.92
C GLN A 72 -2.04 -2.61 -7.34
N ILE A 73 -1.77 -3.90 -7.08
CA ILE A 73 -2.70 -4.83 -6.43
C ILE A 73 -3.06 -4.34 -5.01
N THR A 74 -2.08 -3.95 -4.20
CA THR A 74 -2.29 -3.39 -2.86
C THR A 74 -3.15 -2.13 -2.92
N LYS A 75 -2.84 -1.20 -3.84
CA LYS A 75 -3.62 0.01 -4.08
C LYS A 75 -5.08 -0.29 -4.45
N PHE A 76 -5.33 -1.33 -5.25
CA PHE A 76 -6.69 -1.77 -5.55
C PHE A 76 -7.44 -2.34 -4.34
N TYR A 77 -6.76 -3.00 -3.39
CA TYR A 77 -7.38 -3.39 -2.12
C TYR A 77 -7.79 -2.17 -1.30
N ALA A 78 -6.90 -1.17 -1.18
CA ALA A 78 -7.19 0.08 -0.49
C ALA A 78 -8.37 0.83 -1.12
N LEU A 79 -8.36 1.00 -2.44
CA LEU A 79 -9.45 1.63 -3.19
C LEU A 79 -10.79 0.89 -3.02
N LYS A 80 -10.77 -0.45 -3.05
CA LYS A 80 -11.98 -1.24 -2.79
C LYS A 80 -12.54 -0.96 -1.40
N SER A 81 -11.68 -0.96 -0.38
CA SER A 81 -12.05 -0.67 1.01
C SER A 81 -12.67 0.73 1.14
N GLN A 82 -12.03 1.74 0.53
CA GLN A 82 -12.53 3.11 0.52
C GLN A 82 -13.92 3.21 -0.12
N LEU A 83 -14.14 2.61 -1.29
CA LEU A 83 -15.44 2.61 -1.96
C LEU A 83 -16.52 1.87 -1.16
N GLN A 84 -16.15 0.77 -0.48
CA GLN A 84 -17.06 0.07 0.43
C GLN A 84 -17.45 0.96 1.62
N GLY A 85 -16.50 1.71 2.20
CA GLY A 85 -16.77 2.70 3.25
C GLY A 85 -17.73 3.80 2.79
N VAL A 86 -17.53 4.35 1.57
CA VAL A 86 -18.45 5.34 0.99
C VAL A 86 -19.84 4.73 0.73
N SER A 87 -19.92 3.49 0.24
CA SER A 87 -21.20 2.80 0.03
C SER A 87 -21.97 2.62 1.34
N LEU A 88 -21.27 2.30 2.44
CA LEU A 88 -21.85 2.22 3.78
C LEU A 88 -22.37 3.57 4.25
N ARG A 89 -21.60 4.65 4.08
CA ARG A 89 -22.04 6.02 4.41
C ARG A 89 -23.29 6.42 3.63
N ILE A 90 -23.36 6.14 2.33
CA ILE A 90 -24.56 6.39 1.52
C ILE A 90 -25.77 5.58 2.04
N GLN A 91 -25.55 4.35 2.49
CA GLN A 91 -26.61 3.55 3.10
C GLN A 91 -27.11 4.16 4.41
N THR A 92 -26.22 4.68 5.26
CA THR A 92 -26.59 5.43 6.46
C THR A 92 -27.41 6.67 6.10
N LEU A 93 -26.94 7.49 5.15
CA LEU A 93 -27.66 8.69 4.69
C LEU A 93 -29.06 8.37 4.18
N LYS A 94 -29.23 7.27 3.44
CA LYS A 94 -30.54 6.81 2.95
C LYS A 94 -31.48 6.46 4.12
N SER A 95 -30.97 5.79 5.16
CA SER A 95 -31.75 5.46 6.36
C SER A 95 -32.12 6.72 7.14
N THR A 96 -31.20 7.66 7.31
CA THR A 96 -31.46 8.96 7.95
C THR A 96 -32.50 9.76 7.18
N GLN A 97 -32.44 9.78 5.84
CA GLN A 97 -33.46 10.42 5.01
C GLN A 97 -34.84 9.78 5.22
N ALA A 98 -34.93 8.45 5.19
CA ALA A 98 -36.20 7.74 5.40
C ALA A 98 -36.78 8.01 6.81
N MET A 99 -35.91 8.08 7.82
CA MET A 99 -36.29 8.45 9.19
C MET A 99 -36.82 9.89 9.25
N GLY A 100 -36.16 10.84 8.58
CA GLY A 100 -36.62 12.23 8.47
C GLY A 100 -37.97 12.35 7.75
N GLU A 101 -38.20 11.58 6.68
CA GLU A 101 -39.50 11.51 5.99
C GLU A 101 -40.60 10.94 6.88
N ALA A 102 -40.30 9.87 7.63
CA ALA A 102 -41.23 9.27 8.59
C ALA A 102 -41.54 10.23 9.75
N MET A 103 -40.51 10.88 10.31
CA MET A 103 -40.68 11.89 11.36
C MET A 103 -41.49 13.07 10.85
N LYS A 104 -41.28 13.55 9.62
CA LYS A 104 -42.11 14.61 9.01
C LYS A 104 -43.59 14.22 8.94
N GLY A 105 -43.89 12.96 8.60
CA GLY A 105 -45.25 12.42 8.62
C GLY A 105 -45.84 12.39 10.04
N VAL A 106 -45.07 11.89 11.00
CA VAL A 106 -45.45 11.84 12.42
C VAL A 106 -45.62 13.23 13.01
N THR A 107 -44.73 14.18 12.77
CA THR A 107 -44.85 15.58 13.22
C THR A 107 -46.04 16.27 12.57
N LYS A 108 -46.39 15.96 11.33
CA LYS A 108 -47.59 16.51 10.68
C LYS A 108 -48.87 15.96 11.31
N ALA A 109 -48.93 14.66 11.59
CA ALA A 109 -50.03 14.02 12.32
C ALA A 109 -50.11 14.52 13.77
N MET A 110 -48.96 14.64 14.44
CA MET A 110 -48.85 15.22 15.77
C MET A 110 -49.17 16.71 15.80
N GLY A 111 -48.90 17.49 14.75
CA GLY A 111 -49.32 18.89 14.66
C GLY A 111 -50.83 19.03 14.49
N GLN A 112 -51.45 18.10 13.76
CA GLN A 112 -52.91 17.99 13.68
C GLN A 112 -53.52 17.55 15.02
N MET A 113 -52.81 16.71 15.79
CA MET A 113 -53.23 16.22 17.12
C MET A 113 -52.90 17.20 18.27
N ASN A 114 -51.81 17.97 18.19
CA ASN A 114 -51.36 18.98 19.17
C ASN A 114 -52.20 20.27 19.07
N ARG A 115 -52.82 20.52 17.91
CA ARG A 115 -53.96 21.46 17.84
C ARG A 115 -55.11 21.05 18.76
N GLN A 116 -55.11 19.83 19.30
CA GLN A 116 -56.05 19.32 20.30
C GLN A 116 -55.43 18.95 21.67
N MET A 117 -54.09 18.84 21.86
CA MET A 117 -53.47 18.72 23.21
C MET A 117 -51.91 18.86 23.27
N ASN A 118 -51.44 19.78 24.15
CA ASN A 118 -50.15 19.94 24.91
C ASN A 118 -48.75 20.03 24.25
N LEU A 119 -48.12 21.22 24.42
CA LEU A 119 -46.78 21.66 23.96
C LEU A 119 -45.50 21.12 24.67
N PRO A 120 -45.47 20.72 25.96
CA PRO A 120 -44.20 20.45 26.67
C PRO A 120 -43.41 19.22 26.19
N ALA A 121 -44.09 18.20 25.65
CA ALA A 121 -43.44 16.96 25.20
C ALA A 121 -42.66 17.13 23.88
N LEU A 122 -43.08 18.07 23.02
CA LEU A 122 -42.42 18.36 21.75
C LEU A 122 -41.04 18.99 21.94
N GLN A 123 -40.86 19.84 22.96
CA GLN A 123 -39.57 20.45 23.30
C GLN A 123 -38.54 19.41 23.73
N LYS A 124 -38.98 18.39 24.50
CA LYS A 124 -38.08 17.33 24.97
C LYS A 124 -37.60 16.43 23.82
N ILE A 125 -38.48 16.09 22.88
CA ILE A 125 -38.13 15.31 21.69
C ILE A 125 -37.17 16.07 20.77
N MET A 126 -37.32 17.39 20.63
CA MET A 126 -36.37 18.21 19.87
C MET A 126 -34.99 18.28 20.54
N GLN A 127 -34.95 18.43 21.87
CA GLN A 127 -33.69 18.42 22.63
C GLN A 127 -32.96 17.08 22.55
N GLU A 128 -33.69 15.96 22.66
CA GLU A 128 -33.10 14.62 22.53
C GLU A 128 -32.65 14.33 21.10
N PHE A 129 -33.36 14.86 20.09
CA PHE A 129 -32.93 14.76 18.69
C PHE A 129 -31.66 15.58 18.42
N GLU A 130 -31.57 16.83 18.90
CA GLU A 130 -30.37 17.66 18.78
C GLU A 130 -29.16 16.99 19.44
N MET A 131 -29.32 16.47 20.66
CA MET A 131 -28.24 15.77 21.37
C MET A 131 -27.79 14.47 20.67
N GLN A 132 -28.71 13.71 20.04
CA GLN A 132 -28.33 12.52 19.28
C GLN A 132 -27.67 12.86 17.94
N ASN A 133 -28.06 13.97 17.32
CA ASN A 133 -27.50 14.42 16.05
C ASN A 133 -26.08 14.97 16.24
N GLU A 134 -25.85 15.73 17.33
CA GLU A 134 -24.53 16.22 17.73
C GLU A 134 -23.59 15.05 18.08
N LYS A 135 -24.12 13.99 18.72
CA LYS A 135 -23.37 12.74 18.98
C LYS A 135 -23.01 12.00 17.69
N MET A 136 -23.87 12.05 16.66
CA MET A 136 -23.59 11.44 15.35
C MET A 136 -22.55 12.24 14.55
N GLU A 137 -22.56 13.56 14.68
CA GLU A 137 -21.57 14.46 14.08
C GLU A 137 -20.18 14.22 14.71
N MET A 138 -20.10 14.13 16.03
CA MET A 138 -18.87 13.77 16.76
C MET A 138 -18.32 12.39 16.35
N VAL A 139 -19.19 11.39 16.17
CA VAL A 139 -18.77 10.06 15.68
C VAL A 139 -18.29 10.10 14.23
N SER A 140 -18.84 10.99 13.40
CA SER A 140 -18.37 11.18 12.02
C SER A 140 -17.01 11.90 11.96
N GLU A 141 -16.77 12.86 12.86
CA GLU A 141 -15.51 13.59 12.97
C GLU A 141 -14.38 12.67 13.48
N VAL A 142 -14.62 11.88 14.54
CA VAL A 142 -13.67 10.86 15.02
C VAL A 142 -13.40 9.77 13.97
N MET A 143 -14.40 9.45 13.14
CA MET A 143 -14.24 8.52 12.03
C MET A 143 -13.51 9.15 10.83
N ALA A 144 -13.52 10.47 10.68
CA ALA A 144 -12.73 11.19 9.68
C ALA A 144 -11.25 11.26 10.12
N ASP A 145 -10.99 11.61 11.37
CA ASP A 145 -9.64 11.61 11.95
C ASP A 145 -9.01 10.22 11.94
N ALA A 146 -9.76 9.17 12.25
CA ALA A 146 -9.26 7.79 12.16
C ALA A 146 -9.00 7.31 10.71
N ILE A 147 -9.54 8.01 9.70
CA ILE A 147 -9.29 7.75 8.28
C ILE A 147 -8.11 8.58 7.78
N ASP A 148 -7.95 9.81 8.26
CA ASP A 148 -6.79 10.67 7.95
C ASP A 148 -5.50 10.14 8.62
N ASP A 149 -5.56 9.67 9.87
CA ASP A 149 -4.43 8.96 10.55
C ASP A 149 -4.09 7.63 9.85
N ALA A 150 -5.06 6.97 9.23
CA ALA A 150 -4.82 5.76 8.43
C ALA A 150 -4.31 6.08 7.01
N LEU A 151 -4.36 7.34 6.58
CA LEU A 151 -3.90 7.82 5.27
C LEU A 151 -2.47 8.36 5.30
N GLU A 152 -1.97 8.80 6.45
CA GLU A 152 -0.63 9.37 6.62
C GLU A 152 0.51 8.32 6.56
N GLY A 153 0.18 7.04 6.39
CA GLY A 153 1.12 5.91 6.37
C GLY A 153 1.52 5.38 4.99
N ASP A 154 1.12 6.00 3.88
CA ASP A 154 1.69 5.71 2.55
C ASP A 154 3.04 6.46 2.45
N GLU A 155 4.00 6.06 3.29
CA GLU A 155 5.41 6.33 3.03
C GLU A 155 5.70 5.72 1.67
N GLU A 156 5.98 6.58 0.68
CA GLU A 156 6.45 6.19 -0.64
C GLU A 156 7.66 5.27 -0.45
N GLU A 157 7.42 3.96 -0.55
CA GLU A 157 8.49 2.98 -0.71
C GLU A 157 9.22 3.36 -2.00
N GLU A 158 10.33 4.09 -1.87
CA GLU A 158 11.28 4.31 -2.95
C GLU A 158 11.51 2.94 -3.61
N GLU A 159 11.40 2.87 -4.93
CA GLU A 159 11.71 1.69 -5.73
C GLU A 159 13.22 1.39 -5.63
N THR A 160 13.67 0.97 -4.45
CA THR A 160 15.07 0.78 -4.14
C THR A 160 15.54 -0.51 -4.78
N GLU A 161 16.83 -0.55 -5.11
CA GLU A 161 17.45 -1.79 -5.59
C GLU A 161 17.40 -2.91 -4.54
N GLU A 162 17.21 -2.56 -3.27
CA GLU A 162 16.99 -3.48 -2.15
C GLU A 162 15.67 -4.23 -2.28
N LEU A 163 14.56 -3.54 -2.61
CA LEU A 163 13.27 -4.19 -2.87
C LEU A 163 13.36 -5.17 -4.04
N VAL A 164 14.11 -4.81 -5.09
CA VAL A 164 14.37 -5.69 -6.23
C VAL A 164 15.14 -6.94 -5.79
N SER A 165 16.17 -6.78 -4.97
CA SER A 165 16.93 -7.91 -4.42
C SER A 165 16.04 -8.81 -3.57
N GLN A 166 15.24 -8.24 -2.67
CA GLN A 166 14.33 -8.97 -1.78
C GLN A 166 13.31 -9.80 -2.56
N VAL A 167 12.73 -9.24 -3.64
CA VAL A 167 11.77 -9.98 -4.49
C VAL A 167 12.46 -11.11 -5.25
N LEU A 168 13.69 -10.92 -5.71
CA LEU A 168 14.44 -11.98 -6.38
C LEU A 168 14.78 -13.13 -5.41
N ASP A 169 15.10 -12.81 -4.16
CA ASP A 169 15.32 -13.79 -3.09
C ASP A 169 14.03 -14.54 -2.75
N GLU A 170 12.89 -13.86 -2.64
CA GLU A 170 11.56 -14.49 -2.42
C GLU A 170 11.21 -15.48 -3.53
N ILE A 171 11.57 -15.15 -4.78
CA ILE A 171 11.32 -15.98 -5.95
C ILE A 171 12.29 -17.19 -5.99
N GLY A 172 13.37 -17.15 -5.21
CA GLY A 172 14.41 -18.17 -5.15
C GLY A 172 15.44 -18.05 -6.27
N ILE A 173 15.67 -16.83 -6.78
CA ILE A 173 16.72 -16.51 -7.75
C ILE A 173 17.89 -15.94 -6.95
N ASP A 174 18.68 -16.84 -6.38
CA ASP A 174 19.86 -16.46 -5.62
C ASP A 174 20.96 -16.04 -6.60
N ILE A 175 21.12 -14.73 -6.79
CA ILE A 175 22.12 -14.10 -7.68
C ILE A 175 23.54 -14.57 -7.29
N ASN A 176 23.75 -14.95 -6.02
CA ASN A 176 25.05 -15.38 -5.52
C ASN A 176 25.39 -16.84 -5.83
N SER A 177 24.40 -17.66 -6.14
CA SER A 177 24.60 -19.11 -6.36
C SER A 177 25.34 -19.45 -7.66
N GLU A 178 25.37 -18.54 -8.64
CA GLU A 178 26.12 -18.72 -9.89
C GLU A 178 27.50 -18.04 -9.88
N LEU A 179 27.73 -17.03 -9.02
CA LEU A 179 29.06 -16.43 -8.86
C LEU A 179 30.07 -17.41 -8.23
N VAL A 180 29.58 -18.36 -7.42
CA VAL A 180 30.39 -19.43 -6.80
C VAL A 180 30.63 -20.61 -7.76
N LYS A 181 29.95 -20.65 -8.92
CA LYS A 181 30.10 -21.71 -9.95
C LYS A 181 30.94 -21.30 -11.16
N ALA A 182 31.69 -20.20 -11.08
CA ALA A 182 32.81 -20.02 -11.98
C ALA A 182 33.95 -20.96 -11.54
N PRO A 183 34.33 -21.99 -12.31
CA PRO A 183 35.51 -22.77 -11.97
C PRO A 183 36.71 -21.83 -11.97
N SER A 184 37.35 -21.69 -10.81
CA SER A 184 38.76 -21.29 -10.72
C SER A 184 39.56 -22.38 -11.43
N ALA A 185 39.58 -22.33 -12.76
CA ALA A 185 40.45 -23.14 -13.57
C ALA A 185 41.87 -22.64 -13.25
N ALA A 186 42.55 -23.44 -12.43
CA ALA A 186 43.96 -23.32 -12.13
C ALA A 186 44.73 -22.97 -13.41
N VAL A 187 45.22 -21.74 -13.47
CA VAL A 187 46.25 -21.36 -14.44
C VAL A 187 47.54 -22.01 -13.96
N ALA A 188 47.74 -23.26 -14.39
CA ALA A 188 49.03 -23.90 -14.36
C ALA A 188 49.98 -23.12 -15.27
N THR A 189 51.15 -22.84 -14.72
CA THR A 189 52.27 -22.06 -15.25
C THR A 189 52.79 -22.54 -16.61
N PRO A 190 53.52 -21.66 -17.32
CA PRO A 190 54.80 -22.09 -17.85
C PRO A 190 55.96 -21.30 -17.24
N VAL A 191 57.01 -22.06 -16.96
CA VAL A 191 58.31 -21.71 -16.41
C VAL A 191 59.05 -20.76 -17.36
N VAL A 192 59.47 -19.59 -16.90
CA VAL A 192 60.70 -18.93 -17.37
C VAL A 192 61.42 -18.31 -16.18
N ALA A 193 62.67 -18.72 -16.03
CA ALA A 193 63.57 -18.39 -14.95
C ALA A 193 63.95 -16.90 -14.92
N ASN A 194 63.98 -16.31 -13.73
CA ASN A 194 65.10 -15.45 -13.38
C ASN A 194 65.37 -15.49 -11.87
N LYS A 195 66.61 -15.85 -11.53
CA LYS A 195 67.21 -15.79 -10.19
C LYS A 195 67.28 -14.33 -9.73
N VAL A 196 66.87 -14.04 -8.49
CA VAL A 196 67.78 -13.46 -7.48
C VAL A 196 67.34 -13.96 -6.11
N ALA A 197 68.30 -14.44 -5.33
CA ALA A 197 68.12 -14.99 -3.99
C ALA A 197 68.17 -13.88 -2.92
N HIS A 198 67.36 -14.01 -1.87
CA HIS A 198 67.86 -13.70 -0.52
C HIS A 198 67.22 -14.59 0.56
N ALA A 199 68.12 -15.37 1.17
CA ALA A 199 68.15 -16.08 2.44
C ALA A 199 66.87 -16.27 3.29
N GLU A 200 66.72 -17.53 3.69
CA GLU A 200 65.93 -18.07 4.80
C GLU A 200 66.34 -17.46 6.15
N THR A 201 65.37 -17.30 7.07
CA THR A 201 65.47 -17.88 8.42
C THR A 201 64.09 -18.01 9.04
N SER A 202 63.75 -19.23 9.41
CA SER A 202 62.69 -19.63 10.32
C SER A 202 63.12 -19.39 11.77
N ALA A 203 62.33 -18.66 12.56
CA ALA A 203 62.10 -18.90 13.99
C ALA A 203 61.11 -17.85 14.55
N ALA A 204 60.24 -18.31 15.43
CA ALA A 204 59.28 -17.53 16.19
C ALA A 204 59.94 -16.45 17.07
N ASP A 205 59.34 -15.25 17.12
CA ASP A 205 59.05 -14.52 18.36
C ASP A 205 58.09 -13.35 18.08
N GLY A 206 57.13 -13.12 18.97
CA GLY A 206 55.99 -12.22 18.76
C GLY A 206 56.28 -10.75 19.08
N GLY A 207 56.68 -9.96 18.08
CA GLY A 207 56.86 -8.50 18.26
C GLY A 207 56.80 -7.63 17.00
N GLY A 208 56.47 -8.18 15.83
CA GLY A 208 56.58 -7.46 14.54
C GLY A 208 55.38 -6.58 14.16
N ILE A 209 54.19 -6.85 14.68
CA ILE A 209 52.96 -6.17 14.24
C ILE A 209 52.81 -4.80 14.91
N ASP A 210 53.27 -4.66 16.16
CA ASP A 210 53.15 -3.40 16.91
C ASP A 210 54.03 -2.28 16.35
N ASN A 211 55.23 -2.60 15.85
CA ASN A 211 56.12 -1.58 15.26
C ASN A 211 55.55 -0.96 13.97
N ASP A 212 54.88 -1.75 13.14
CA ASP A 212 54.30 -1.28 11.88
C ASP A 212 52.99 -0.49 12.12
N LEU A 213 52.26 -0.83 13.20
CA LEU A 213 51.11 -0.06 13.68
C LEU A 213 51.51 1.25 14.36
N GLN A 214 52.62 1.27 15.13
CA GLN A 214 53.16 2.48 15.75
C GLN A 214 53.60 3.51 14.69
N ALA A 215 54.27 3.04 13.63
CA ALA A 215 54.70 3.89 12.52
C ALA A 215 53.52 4.50 11.75
N ARG A 216 52.40 3.77 11.63
CA ARG A 216 51.15 4.28 11.04
C ARG A 216 50.45 5.30 11.94
N LEU A 217 50.46 5.10 13.26
CA LEU A 217 49.88 6.04 14.23
C LEU A 217 50.65 7.36 14.31
N ASP A 218 51.98 7.32 14.24
CA ASP A 218 52.81 8.53 14.28
C ASP A 218 52.67 9.37 13.01
N ASN A 219 52.39 8.76 11.85
CA ASN A 219 52.06 9.49 10.63
C ASN A 219 50.68 10.17 10.66
N LEU A 220 49.71 9.60 11.40
CA LEU A 220 48.38 10.20 11.62
C LEU A 220 48.41 11.34 12.63
N ARG A 221 49.36 11.34 13.58
CA ARG A 221 49.56 12.41 14.57
C ARG A 221 50.29 13.65 14.04
N LYS A 222 50.86 13.58 12.84
CA LYS A 222 51.59 14.67 12.18
C LYS A 222 50.78 15.42 11.12
N MET A 223 49.53 15.02 10.86
CA MET A 223 48.53 15.83 10.15
C MET A 223 47.68 16.61 11.15
#